data_AF-A0A9R1UH78-F1
#
_entry.id   AF-A0A9R1UH78-F1
#
_cell.length_a   1.000
_cell.length_b   1.000
_cell.length_c   1.000
_cell.angle_alpha   90.00
_cell.angle_beta   90.00
_cell.angle_gamma   90.00
#
_symmetry.space_group_name_H-M   'P 1'
#
loop_
_entity.id
_entity.type
_entity.pdbx_description
1 polymer ?
#
loop_
_entity_poly.entity_id
_entity_poly.type
_entity_poly.pdbx_seq_one_letter_code
_entity_poly.pdbx_strand_id
1 'polypeptide(L)'
;MTCNPNWHEIKENLKPYEEGQNRAKLIDRVFHAKVEQLKMHFSRITFPEKLVLTLTGLPHAHFLLILETNCKMHTPEDFDKIVSAKLPSQNANPHLFMMVVQHMIHSPYGSLNPFTVCMKKKDDEYPLYLRLNNRSKVKFRGDIFNNKWGVRYNAYLLCKFNCHINIEICPSI
;
A
#
# COMPACT_ATOMS: atom_id res chain seq x y z
N MET A 1 4.61 -3.88 -1.77
CA MET A 1 4.05 -4.30 -0.47
C MET A 1 5.11 -4.09 0.61
N THR A 2 4.76 -3.44 1.71
CA THR A 2 5.65 -3.20 2.86
C THR A 2 5.14 -4.01 4.05
N CYS A 3 6.05 -4.61 4.80
CA CYS A 3 5.73 -5.43 5.97
C CYS A 3 4.93 -4.63 7.01
N ASN A 4 3.87 -5.24 7.56
CA ASN A 4 3.16 -4.70 8.71
C ASN A 4 3.63 -5.41 9.99
N PRO A 5 4.33 -4.74 10.92
CA PRO A 5 4.77 -5.34 12.18
C PRO A 5 3.62 -5.70 13.14
N ASN A 6 2.38 -5.28 12.83
CA ASN A 6 1.18 -5.61 13.60
C ASN A 6 0.39 -6.81 13.03
N TRP A 7 0.94 -7.55 12.08
CA TRP A 7 0.36 -8.83 11.68
C TRP A 7 0.28 -9.79 12.87
N HIS A 8 -0.84 -10.51 12.98
CA HIS A 8 -1.09 -11.44 14.08
C HIS A 8 0.00 -12.52 14.17
N GLU A 9 0.46 -13.03 13.01
CA GLU A 9 1.54 -14.03 12.95
C GLU A 9 2.84 -13.53 13.57
N ILE A 10 3.11 -12.22 13.52
CA ILE A 10 4.24 -11.61 14.21
C ILE A 10 3.90 -11.50 15.70
N LYS A 11 2.79 -10.85 16.05
CA LYS A 11 2.41 -10.55 17.44
C LYS A 11 2.30 -11.77 18.33
N GLU A 12 1.73 -12.86 17.83
CA GLU A 12 1.58 -14.13 18.56
C GLU A 12 2.91 -14.84 18.81
N ASN A 13 3.93 -14.55 17.98
CA ASN A 13 5.27 -15.14 18.07
C ASN A 13 6.30 -14.18 18.71
N LEU A 14 5.85 -13.05 19.25
CA LEU A 14 6.65 -12.16 20.08
C LEU A 14 6.47 -12.53 21.55
N LYS A 15 7.57 -12.48 22.30
CA LYS A 15 7.48 -12.53 23.76
C LYS A 15 6.85 -11.23 24.30
N PRO A 16 6.26 -11.22 25.50
CA PRO A 16 5.56 -10.05 26.05
C PRO A 16 6.41 -8.76 26.13
N TYR A 17 7.73 -8.90 26.20
CA TYR A 17 8.71 -7.82 26.29
C TYR A 17 9.50 -7.59 25.00
N GLU A 18 9.26 -8.37 23.95
CA GLU A 18 9.93 -8.22 22.66
C GLU A 18 9.14 -7.30 21.74
N GLU A 19 9.80 -6.28 21.20
CA GLU A 19 9.25 -5.49 20.12
C GLU A 19 9.51 -6.18 18.77
N GLY A 20 8.54 -6.13 17.87
CA GLY A 20 8.62 -6.78 16.56
C GLY A 20 9.89 -6.41 15.79
N GLN A 21 10.28 -5.13 15.83
CA GLN A 21 11.49 -4.61 15.18
C GLN A 21 12.79 -5.30 15.61
N ASN A 22 12.84 -5.85 16.83
CA ASN A 22 14.02 -6.53 17.37
C ASN A 22 14.06 -8.03 16.97
N ARG A 23 13.07 -8.52 16.22
CA ARG A 23 12.93 -9.91 15.77
C ARG A 23 12.98 -10.01 14.25
N ALA A 24 14.06 -9.47 13.65
CA ALA A 24 14.25 -9.39 12.20
C ALA A 24 13.97 -10.71 11.45
N LYS A 25 14.43 -11.86 11.98
CA LYS A 25 14.16 -13.19 11.37
C LYS A 25 12.68 -13.57 11.36
N LEU A 26 11.91 -13.20 12.39
CA LEU A 26 10.48 -13.47 12.45
C LEU A 26 9.74 -12.58 11.44
N ILE A 27 10.07 -11.29 11.42
CA ILE A 27 9.53 -10.33 10.46
C ILE A 27 9.79 -10.83 9.03
N ASP A 28 11.02 -11.20 8.72
CA ASP A 28 11.43 -11.65 7.39
C ASP A 28 10.64 -12.89 6.95
N ARG A 29 10.52 -13.90 7.82
CA ARG A 29 9.74 -15.12 7.53
C ARG A 29 8.27 -14.84 7.26
N VAL A 30 7.63 -14.03 8.11
CA VAL A 30 6.21 -13.69 7.93
C VAL A 30 6.03 -12.85 6.66
N PHE A 31 6.91 -11.88 6.42
CA PHE A 31 6.86 -11.05 5.23
C PHE A 31 7.00 -11.88 3.96
N HIS A 32 7.97 -12.80 3.92
CA HIS A 32 8.16 -13.70 2.79
C HIS A 32 6.93 -14.58 2.55
N ALA A 33 6.31 -15.12 3.61
CA ALA A 33 5.08 -15.89 3.48
C ALA A 33 3.92 -15.06 2.89
N LYS A 34 3.79 -13.78 3.28
CA LYS A 34 2.80 -12.86 2.72
C LYS A 34 3.09 -12.53 1.25
N VAL A 35 4.36 -12.39 0.87
CA VAL A 35 4.77 -12.20 -0.52
C VAL A 35 4.37 -13.40 -1.37
N GLU A 36 4.60 -14.62 -0.90
CA GLU A 36 4.19 -15.83 -1.62
C GLU A 36 2.66 -15.95 -1.75
N GLN A 37 1.91 -15.61 -0.70
CA GLN A 37 0.43 -15.53 -0.78
C GLN A 37 -0.04 -14.50 -1.82
N LEU A 38 0.67 -13.37 -1.96
CA LEU A 38 0.37 -12.37 -2.98
C LEU A 38 0.65 -12.91 -4.39
N LYS A 39 1.78 -13.59 -4.60
CA LYS A 39 2.14 -14.22 -5.89
C LYS A 39 1.09 -15.24 -6.33
N MET A 40 0.61 -16.09 -5.41
CA MET A 40 -0.45 -17.06 -5.70
C MET A 40 -1.75 -16.41 -6.19
N HIS A 41 -2.01 -15.15 -5.83
CA HIS A 41 -3.18 -14.42 -6.29
C HIS A 41 -3.08 -14.00 -7.77
N PHE A 42 -1.88 -13.96 -8.33
CA PHE A 42 -1.56 -13.47 -9.66
C PHE A 42 -0.93 -14.55 -10.55
N SER A 43 -1.38 -15.80 -10.41
CA SER A 43 -0.79 -17.01 -11.02
C SER A 43 -0.64 -17.02 -12.55
N ARG A 44 -1.14 -16.00 -13.27
CA ARG A 44 -1.02 -15.82 -14.73
C ARG A 44 -0.15 -14.63 -15.14
N ILE A 45 0.71 -14.14 -14.25
CA ILE A 45 1.52 -12.94 -14.45
C ILE A 45 3.01 -13.26 -14.36
N THR A 46 3.81 -12.72 -15.30
CA THR A 46 5.27 -12.87 -15.33
C THR A 46 5.92 -11.80 -14.45
N PHE A 47 6.80 -12.22 -13.53
CA PHE A 47 7.46 -11.34 -12.55
C PHE A 47 8.96 -11.19 -12.83
N PRO A 48 9.48 -9.97 -13.07
CA PRO A 48 10.81 -9.61 -12.60
C PRO A 48 10.71 -9.19 -11.13
N GLU A 49 11.16 -10.05 -10.21
CA GLU A 49 11.15 -9.78 -8.77
C GLU A 49 12.37 -8.94 -8.37
N LYS A 50 12.13 -7.89 -7.57
CA LYS A 50 13.19 -7.27 -6.77
C LYS A 50 12.69 -7.10 -5.34
N LEU A 51 13.00 -8.09 -4.50
CA LEU A 51 12.88 -7.97 -3.06
C LEU A 51 13.97 -7.00 -2.56
N VAL A 52 13.58 -5.93 -1.87
CA VAL A 52 14.52 -4.96 -1.31
C VAL A 52 14.36 -4.96 0.20
N LEU A 53 15.33 -5.60 0.88
CA LEU A 53 15.46 -5.52 2.33
C LEU A 53 16.40 -4.35 2.65
N THR A 54 15.86 -3.24 3.14
CA THR A 54 16.69 -2.14 3.65
C THR A 54 17.10 -2.45 5.09
N LEU A 55 18.40 -2.46 5.38
CA LEU A 55 18.98 -2.74 6.71
C LEU A 55 18.52 -1.76 7.82
N THR A 56 17.83 -0.68 7.46
CA THR A 56 17.32 0.36 8.36
C THR A 56 15.80 0.58 8.25
N GLY A 57 15.07 -0.29 7.54
CA GLY A 57 13.64 -0.12 7.27
C GLY A 57 12.85 -1.44 7.34
N LEU A 58 11.52 -1.32 7.29
CA LEU A 58 10.66 -2.50 7.20
C LEU A 58 10.88 -3.20 5.85
N PRO A 59 10.90 -4.54 5.81
CA PRO A 59 10.95 -5.30 4.56
C PRO A 59 9.88 -4.83 3.58
N HIS A 60 10.25 -4.66 2.31
CA HIS A 60 9.31 -4.33 1.26
C HIS A 60 9.68 -5.04 -0.05
N ALA A 61 8.66 -5.27 -0.87
CA ALA A 61 8.78 -5.96 -2.15
C ALA A 61 8.11 -5.13 -3.24
N HIS A 62 8.81 -4.97 -4.36
CA HIS A 62 8.29 -4.40 -5.59
C HIS A 62 7.95 -5.52 -6.57
N PHE A 63 6.78 -5.41 -7.19
CA PHE A 63 6.29 -6.34 -8.20
C PHE A 63 5.95 -5.56 -9.47
N LEU A 64 6.45 -6.03 -10.61
CA LEU A 64 5.96 -5.59 -11.91
C LEU A 64 4.98 -6.65 -12.42
N LEU A 65 3.75 -6.25 -12.68
CA LEU A 65 2.72 -7.12 -13.23
C LEU A 65 2.48 -6.73 -14.69
N ILE A 66 2.84 -7.62 -15.62
CA ILE A 66 2.57 -7.43 -17.05
C ILE A 66 1.34 -8.25 -17.40
N LEU A 67 0.26 -7.56 -17.78
CA LEU A 67 -1.00 -8.19 -18.15
C LEU A 67 -0.93 -8.72 -19.60
N GLU A 68 -1.47 -9.92 -19.83
CA GLU A 68 -1.71 -10.45 -21.17
C GLU A 68 -2.57 -9.48 -22.00
N THR A 69 -2.42 -9.50 -23.33
CA THR A 69 -3.09 -8.55 -24.25
C THR A 69 -4.61 -8.49 -24.07
N ASN A 70 -5.25 -9.63 -23.82
CA ASN A 70 -6.70 -9.74 -23.56
C ASN A 70 -7.14 -9.24 -22.18
N CYS A 71 -6.20 -9.03 -21.25
CA CYS A 71 -6.43 -8.53 -19.90
C CYS A 71 -5.98 -7.07 -19.74
N LYS A 72 -5.50 -6.44 -20.82
CA LYS A 72 -5.10 -5.03 -20.79
C LYS A 72 -6.33 -4.16 -20.57
N MET A 73 -6.17 -3.21 -19.66
CA MET A 73 -7.15 -2.16 -19.42
C MET A 73 -6.89 -1.02 -20.40
N HIS A 74 -7.93 -0.59 -21.09
CA HIS A 74 -7.83 0.43 -22.14
C HIS A 74 -8.53 1.74 -21.78
N THR A 75 -9.39 1.73 -20.75
CA THR A 75 -10.18 2.90 -20.36
C THR A 75 -9.86 3.36 -18.93
N PRO A 76 -9.93 4.67 -18.63
CA PRO A 76 -9.91 5.20 -17.27
C PRO A 76 -10.83 4.46 -16.30
N GLU A 77 -12.02 4.10 -16.76
CA GLU A 77 -13.04 3.43 -15.96
C GLU A 77 -12.62 2.00 -15.58
N ASP A 78 -11.85 1.32 -16.43
CA ASP A 78 -11.31 0.00 -16.10
C ASP A 78 -10.24 0.10 -15.01
N PHE A 79 -9.41 1.14 -15.04
CA PHE A 79 -8.44 1.40 -13.98
C PHE A 79 -9.12 1.71 -12.64
N ASP A 80 -10.19 2.51 -12.67
CA ASP A 80 -10.94 2.92 -11.47
C ASP A 80 -11.66 1.78 -10.77
N LYS A 81 -11.97 0.71 -11.50
CA LYS A 81 -12.51 -0.53 -10.92
C LYS A 81 -11.48 -1.29 -10.09
N ILE A 82 -10.19 -1.14 -10.41
CA ILE A 82 -9.12 -1.91 -9.76
C ILE A 82 -8.35 -1.08 -8.74
N VAL A 83 -8.10 0.20 -9.03
CA VAL A 83 -7.25 1.07 -8.22
C VAL A 83 -8.02 2.33 -7.83
N SER A 84 -7.87 2.73 -6.57
CA SER A 84 -8.46 3.95 -6.03
C SER A 84 -7.42 4.70 -5.21
N ALA A 85 -7.55 6.04 -5.18
CA ALA A 85 -6.85 6.91 -4.24
C ALA A 85 -7.84 7.68 -3.34
N LYS A 86 -9.12 7.30 -3.36
CA LYS A 86 -10.19 8.00 -2.63
C LYS A 86 -10.24 7.54 -1.18
N LEU A 87 -10.47 8.46 -0.25
CA LEU A 87 -10.83 8.12 1.12
C LEU A 87 -12.27 7.55 1.12
N PRO A 88 -12.49 6.30 1.60
CA PRO A 88 -13.82 5.71 1.67
C PRO A 88 -14.72 6.49 2.62
N SER A 89 -16.04 6.29 2.52
CA SER A 89 -16.96 6.75 3.55
C SER A 89 -16.86 5.84 4.78
N GLN A 90 -16.60 6.44 5.95
CA GLN A 90 -16.57 5.73 7.23
C GLN A 90 -17.90 5.02 7.54
N ASN A 91 -19.05 5.58 7.10
CA ASN A 91 -20.35 4.99 7.35
C ASN A 91 -20.68 3.85 6.39
N ALA A 92 -20.27 3.97 5.12
CA ALA A 92 -20.60 2.97 4.10
C ALA A 92 -19.68 1.75 4.17
N ASN A 93 -18.39 1.96 4.46
CA ASN A 93 -17.42 0.87 4.62
C ASN A 93 -16.39 1.22 5.70
N PRO A 94 -16.74 1.01 6.99
CA PRO A 94 -15.87 1.38 8.11
C PRO A 94 -14.54 0.61 8.11
N HIS A 95 -14.56 -0.65 7.67
CA HIS A 95 -13.36 -1.48 7.62
C HIS A 95 -12.36 -0.96 6.57
N LEU A 96 -12.81 -0.74 5.32
CA LEU A 96 -11.94 -0.19 4.29
C LEU A 96 -11.46 1.22 4.65
N PHE A 97 -12.33 2.05 5.25
CA PHE A 97 -11.94 3.37 5.76
C PHE A 97 -10.78 3.26 6.75
N MET A 98 -10.89 2.39 7.76
CA MET A 98 -9.83 2.15 8.73
C MET A 98 -8.54 1.67 8.06
N MET A 99 -8.63 0.74 7.12
CA MET A 99 -7.46 0.24 6.38
C MET A 99 -6.77 1.34 5.56
N VAL A 100 -7.53 2.19 4.87
CA VAL A 100 -7.00 3.32 4.09
C VAL A 100 -6.34 4.33 5.01
N VAL A 101 -6.98 4.71 6.11
CA VAL A 101 -6.43 5.66 7.09
C VAL A 101 -5.13 5.13 7.69
N GLN A 102 -5.10 3.84 8.04
CA GLN A 102 -3.94 3.24 8.70
C GLN A 102 -2.75 3.04 7.77
N HIS A 103 -2.98 2.61 6.52
CA HIS A 103 -1.92 2.14 5.64
C HIS A 103 -1.68 3.01 4.40
N MET A 104 -2.68 3.76 3.94
CA MET A 104 -2.65 4.49 2.66
C MET A 104 -2.60 6.01 2.81
N ILE A 105 -2.62 6.55 4.03
CA ILE A 105 -2.44 7.99 4.25
C ILE A 105 -1.02 8.24 4.74
N HIS A 106 -0.24 8.96 3.94
CA HIS A 106 1.06 9.44 4.39
C HIS A 106 0.91 10.72 5.21
N SER A 107 1.52 10.74 6.40
CA SER A 107 1.61 11.95 7.21
C SER A 107 2.40 13.05 6.48
N PRO A 108 2.01 14.35 6.54
CA PRO A 108 2.85 15.45 6.08
C PRO A 108 4.17 15.54 6.87
N TYR A 109 4.31 14.83 7.99
CA TYR A 109 5.60 14.74 8.68
C TYR A 109 6.69 14.04 7.85
N GLY A 110 6.34 13.28 6.80
CA GLY A 110 7.32 12.83 5.79
C GLY A 110 7.91 14.00 4.98
N SER A 111 7.19 15.13 4.85
CA SER A 111 7.64 16.34 4.17
C SER A 111 8.72 17.11 4.93
N LEU A 112 8.89 16.85 6.23
CA LEU A 112 9.92 17.46 7.08
C LEU A 112 11.20 16.61 7.15
N ASN A 113 11.23 15.43 6.53
CA ASN A 113 12.42 14.60 6.44
C ASN A 113 12.79 14.33 4.97
N PRO A 114 13.72 15.10 4.38
CA PRO A 114 14.11 15.00 2.98
C PRO A 114 14.77 13.65 2.60
N PHE A 115 15.02 12.78 3.57
CA PHE A 115 15.47 11.40 3.37
C PHE A 115 14.33 10.39 3.10
N THR A 116 13.06 10.79 3.20
CA THR A 116 11.94 9.91 2.83
C THR A 116 11.68 10.00 1.32
N VAL A 117 12.09 8.94 0.61
CA VAL A 117 12.03 8.83 -0.86
C VAL A 117 10.59 8.92 -1.42
N CYS A 118 9.58 8.73 -0.57
CA CYS A 118 8.18 8.54 -0.95
C CYS A 118 7.44 9.81 -1.38
N MET A 119 8.02 11.00 -1.21
CA MET A 119 7.41 12.26 -1.68
C MET A 119 8.42 13.23 -2.29
N LYS A 120 9.27 12.78 -3.22
CA LYS A 120 9.66 13.72 -4.29
C LYS A 120 8.39 14.06 -5.05
N LYS A 121 7.92 15.30 -4.95
CA LYS A 121 6.80 15.85 -5.72
C LYS A 121 7.01 15.52 -7.20
N LYS A 122 6.39 14.46 -7.68
CA LYS A 122 6.02 14.30 -9.09
C LYS A 122 4.58 14.80 -9.17
N ASP A 123 4.43 16.11 -9.31
CA ASP A 123 3.13 16.77 -9.46
C ASP A 123 2.48 16.47 -10.83
N ASP A 124 3.13 15.76 -11.76
CA ASP A 124 2.73 15.84 -13.18
C ASP A 124 2.42 14.51 -13.92
N GLU A 125 2.31 13.35 -13.26
CA GLU A 125 2.24 12.07 -14.02
C GLU A 125 0.98 11.21 -13.80
N TYR A 126 0.02 11.63 -12.96
CA TYR A 126 -1.23 10.88 -12.78
C TYR A 126 -2.45 11.80 -12.64
N PRO A 127 -3.61 11.46 -13.25
CA PRO A 127 -4.66 12.44 -13.42
C PRO A 127 -5.25 12.90 -12.08
N LEU A 128 -5.23 14.23 -11.87
CA LEU A 128 -5.79 14.89 -10.69
C LEU A 128 -7.26 14.52 -10.42
N TYR A 129 -8.00 14.07 -11.44
CA TYR A 129 -9.41 13.67 -11.31
C TYR A 129 -9.62 12.43 -10.43
N LEU A 130 -8.62 11.55 -10.28
CA LEU A 130 -8.74 10.37 -9.39
C LEU A 130 -8.58 10.73 -7.91
N ARG A 131 -7.90 11.85 -7.64
CA ARG A 131 -7.80 12.47 -6.32
C ARG A 131 -8.94 13.45 -6.06
N LEU A 132 -10.09 13.25 -6.71
CA LEU A 132 -11.31 14.05 -6.55
C LEU A 132 -11.46 14.46 -5.09
N ASN A 133 -11.33 15.76 -4.83
CA ASN A 133 -11.48 16.34 -3.51
C ASN A 133 -12.97 16.30 -3.15
N ASN A 134 -13.46 15.13 -2.75
CA ASN A 134 -14.84 14.88 -2.31
C ASN A 134 -15.17 15.56 -0.96
N ARG A 135 -14.35 16.54 -0.53
CA ARG A 135 -14.38 17.22 0.76
C ARG A 135 -14.23 16.30 1.97
N SER A 136 -13.96 15.01 1.79
CA SER A 136 -13.71 14.08 2.88
C SER A 136 -12.44 14.48 3.62
N LYS A 137 -12.59 14.65 4.93
CA LYS A 137 -11.51 14.97 5.86
C LYS A 137 -11.52 13.94 6.97
N VAL A 138 -10.35 13.45 7.35
CA VAL A 138 -10.19 12.56 8.50
C VAL A 138 -9.19 13.16 9.47
N LYS A 139 -9.50 13.13 10.76
CA LYS A 139 -8.54 13.45 11.81
C LYS A 139 -7.79 12.18 12.18
N PHE A 140 -6.48 12.16 11.98
CA PHE A 140 -5.64 11.01 12.32
C PHE A 140 -4.36 11.53 12.99
N ARG A 141 -3.95 10.92 14.12
CA ARG A 141 -2.74 11.33 14.85
C ARG A 141 -2.61 12.84 15.16
N GLY A 142 -3.74 13.52 15.35
CA GLY A 142 -3.77 14.96 15.64
C GLY A 142 -3.97 15.87 14.42
N ASP A 143 -3.64 15.39 13.22
CA ASP A 143 -3.71 16.16 11.97
C ASP A 143 -4.98 15.87 11.17
N ILE A 144 -5.32 16.78 10.25
CA ILE A 144 -6.45 16.64 9.31
C ILE A 144 -5.91 16.26 7.93
N PHE A 145 -6.36 15.11 7.43
CA PHE A 145 -6.00 14.56 6.13
C PHE A 145 -7.17 14.59 5.17
N ASN A 146 -6.87 14.67 3.88
CA ASN A 146 -7.80 14.49 2.76
C ASN A 146 -7.17 13.61 1.67
N ASN A 147 -7.85 13.46 0.53
CA ASN A 147 -7.41 12.59 -0.57
C ASN A 147 -6.05 12.98 -1.20
N LYS A 148 -5.49 14.16 -0.91
CA LYS A 148 -4.16 14.58 -1.41
C LYS A 148 -3.00 13.77 -0.81
N TRP A 149 -3.20 13.20 0.37
CA TRP A 149 -2.20 12.37 1.07
C TRP A 149 -2.42 10.87 0.88
N GLY A 150 -3.44 10.51 0.09
CA GLY A 150 -3.79 9.13 -0.21
C GLY A 150 -2.86 8.51 -1.25
N VAL A 151 -2.37 7.32 -0.93
CA VAL A 151 -1.63 6.44 -1.84
C VAL A 151 -2.63 5.59 -2.63
N ARG A 152 -2.28 5.21 -3.85
CA ARG A 152 -3.12 4.37 -4.70
C ARG A 152 -3.16 2.95 -4.15
N TYR A 153 -4.36 2.40 -4.02
CA TYR A 153 -4.59 1.08 -3.46
C TYR A 153 -5.65 0.30 -4.23
N ASN A 154 -5.58 -1.03 -4.14
CA ASN A 154 -6.70 -1.91 -4.45
C ASN A 154 -7.38 -2.31 -3.14
N ALA A 155 -8.69 -2.08 -3.02
CA ALA A 155 -9.43 -2.27 -1.78
C ALA A 155 -9.35 -3.71 -1.25
N TYR A 156 -9.41 -4.69 -2.15
CA TYR A 156 -9.34 -6.11 -1.81
C TYR A 156 -7.95 -6.48 -1.28
N LEU A 157 -6.87 -6.15 -1.99
CA LEU A 157 -5.51 -6.46 -1.56
C LEU A 157 -5.16 -5.76 -0.25
N LEU A 158 -5.56 -4.49 -0.10
CA LEU A 158 -5.36 -3.73 1.12
C LEU A 158 -6.03 -4.41 2.32
N CYS A 159 -7.29 -4.79 2.20
CA CYS A 159 -8.02 -5.46 3.28
C CYS A 159 -7.47 -6.87 3.56
N LYS A 160 -7.12 -7.63 2.51
CA LYS A 160 -6.63 -9.00 2.63
C LYS A 160 -5.27 -9.08 3.32
N PHE A 161 -4.34 -8.22 2.92
CA PHE A 161 -2.97 -8.25 3.43
C PHE A 161 -2.75 -7.30 4.61
N ASN A 162 -3.71 -6.41 4.92
CA ASN A 162 -3.65 -5.49 6.06
C ASN A 162 -2.27 -4.82 6.21
N CYS A 163 -1.78 -4.23 5.13
CA CYS A 163 -0.45 -3.60 5.08
C CYS A 163 -0.39 -2.54 4.00
N HIS A 164 0.74 -1.81 3.96
CA HIS A 164 0.96 -0.80 2.94
C HIS A 164 1.29 -1.46 1.58
N ILE A 165 0.39 -1.30 0.61
CA ILE A 165 0.56 -1.73 -0.78
C ILE A 165 0.20 -0.54 -1.70
N ASN A 166 1.23 0.13 -2.22
CA ASN A 166 1.06 1.08 -3.32
C ASN A 166 0.90 0.32 -4.65
N ILE A 167 -0.09 0.71 -5.46
CA ILE A 167 -0.30 0.16 -6.80
C ILE A 167 -0.20 1.28 -7.82
N GLU A 168 0.64 1.06 -8.82
CA GLU A 168 0.83 2.00 -9.93
C GLU A 168 0.50 1.27 -11.23
N ILE A 169 -0.18 1.97 -12.11
CA ILE A 169 -0.53 1.46 -13.42
C ILE A 169 0.35 2.17 -14.44
N CYS A 170 1.07 1.39 -15.23
CA CYS A 170 1.88 1.88 -16.33
C CYS A 170 1.19 1.50 -17.65
N PRO A 171 0.63 2.46 -18.41
CA PRO A 171 -0.06 2.17 -19.67
C PRO A 171 0.92 1.79 -20.81
N SER A 172 2.21 2.08 -20.66
CA SER A 172 3.26 1.78 -21.63
C SER A 172 4.40 0.96 -20.99
N ILE A 173 4.65 -0.24 -21.50
CA ILE A 173 5.88 -1.02 -21.29
C ILE A 173 6.39 -1.39 -22.68
#